data_AF-A0A9D7Y5A9-F1
#
_entry.id   AF-A0A9D7Y5A9-F1
#
_cell.length_a   1.000
_cell.length_b   1.000
_cell.length_c   1.000
_cell.angle_alpha   90.00
_cell.angle_beta   90.00
_cell.angle_gamma   90.00
#
_symmetry.space_group_name_H-M   'P 1'
#
loop_
_entity.id
_entity.type
_entity.pdbx_description
1 polymer ?
#
loop_
_entity_poly.entity_id
_entity_poly.type
_entity_poly.pdbx_seq_one_letter_code
_entity_poly.pdbx_strand_id
1 'polypeptide(L)'
;MIWRTFFCSVGLMLSYLSFCQDVCKQLQTSITGLEKDAQFKHAIFSMYVVDTKTGKVIFDKNSEVGLAPASCQKVITSASAFELLGKDYKYKTEVGYDGKAEQKTKW
;
A
#
# COMPACT_ATOMS: atom_id res chain seq x y z
N MET A 1 -50.36 18.02 20.92
CA MET A 1 -48.99 17.86 21.47
C MET A 1 -48.20 16.72 20.78
N ILE A 2 -48.86 15.63 20.37
CA ILE A 2 -48.25 14.43 19.72
C ILE A 2 -47.66 14.67 18.31
N TRP A 3 -48.21 15.60 17.53
CA TRP A 3 -47.72 15.87 16.17
C TRP A 3 -46.34 16.52 16.11
N ARG A 4 -46.00 17.34 17.13
CA ARG A 4 -44.69 18.02 17.24
C ARG A 4 -43.56 17.05 17.59
N THR A 5 -43.84 16.08 18.45
CA THR A 5 -42.88 15.03 18.82
C THR A 5 -42.66 14.03 17.68
N PHE A 6 -43.72 13.72 16.90
CA PHE A 6 -43.62 12.87 15.72
C PHE A 6 -42.72 13.50 14.64
N PHE A 7 -42.94 14.78 14.29
CA PHE A 7 -42.10 15.49 13.32
C PHE A 7 -40.64 15.61 13.76
N CYS A 8 -40.37 15.86 15.05
CA CYS A 8 -39.01 15.85 15.60
C CYS A 8 -38.36 14.47 15.52
N SER A 9 -39.10 13.39 15.82
CA SER A 9 -38.55 12.03 15.77
C SER A 9 -38.25 11.54 14.35
N VAL A 10 -39.08 11.93 13.36
CA VAL A 10 -38.85 11.64 11.94
C VAL A 10 -37.65 12.44 11.42
N GLY A 11 -37.52 13.72 11.81
CA GLY A 11 -36.34 14.54 11.46
C GLY A 11 -35.03 13.97 12.02
N LEU A 12 -35.05 13.45 13.25
CA LEU A 12 -33.91 12.75 13.84
C LEU A 12 -33.59 11.46 13.08
N MET A 13 -34.57 10.63 12.71
CA MET A 13 -34.38 9.42 11.90
C MET A 13 -33.78 9.68 10.51
N LEU A 14 -34.19 10.75 9.82
CA LEU A 14 -33.63 11.12 8.51
C LEU A 14 -32.15 11.52 8.60
N SER A 15 -31.70 12.07 9.72
CA SER A 15 -30.29 12.46 9.91
C SER A 15 -29.33 11.27 10.04
N TYR A 16 -29.83 10.08 10.45
CA TYR A 16 -29.03 8.85 10.54
C TYR A 16 -28.69 8.23 9.17
N LEU A 17 -29.44 8.56 8.11
CA LEU A 17 -29.17 8.04 6.75
C LEU A 17 -28.01 8.77 6.04
N SER A 18 -27.58 9.92 6.55
CA SER A 18 -26.57 10.77 5.91
C SER A 18 -25.11 10.37 6.19
N PHE A 19 -24.87 9.32 7.00
CA PHE A 19 -23.51 8.90 7.40
C PHE A 19 -22.86 7.87 6.47
N CYS A 20 -23.43 7.63 5.28
CA CYS A 20 -22.80 6.80 4.25
C CYS A 20 -22.00 7.66 3.27
N GLN A 21 -20.80 8.10 3.68
CA GLN A 21 -19.86 8.66 2.72
C GLN A 21 -19.15 7.51 2.00
N ASP A 22 -19.30 7.49 0.68
CA ASP A 22 -18.61 6.52 -0.17
C ASP A 22 -17.09 6.70 -0.03
N VAL A 23 -16.36 5.61 0.26
CA VAL A 23 -14.90 5.62 0.44
C VAL A 23 -14.19 6.18 -0.80
N CYS A 24 -14.70 5.90 -2.00
CA CYS A 24 -14.15 6.43 -3.24
C CYS A 24 -14.27 7.97 -3.28
N LYS A 25 -15.41 8.54 -2.84
CA LYS A 25 -15.60 9.99 -2.75
C LYS A 25 -14.69 10.64 -1.72
N GLN A 26 -14.46 9.98 -0.59
CA GLN A 26 -13.53 10.46 0.44
C GLN A 26 -12.09 10.50 -0.09
N LEU A 27 -11.64 9.40 -0.69
CA LEU A 27 -10.30 9.31 -1.30
C LEU A 27 -10.11 10.36 -2.41
N GLN A 28 -11.11 10.52 -3.29
CA GLN A 28 -11.09 11.55 -4.32
C GLN A 28 -10.92 12.95 -3.74
N THR A 29 -11.66 13.26 -2.68
CA THR A 29 -11.59 14.58 -2.02
C THR A 29 -10.21 14.81 -1.40
N SER A 30 -9.66 13.81 -0.72
CA SER A 30 -8.33 13.89 -0.10
C SER A 30 -7.21 14.04 -1.14
N ILE A 31 -7.26 13.28 -2.24
CA ILE A 31 -6.27 13.37 -3.33
C ILE A 31 -6.35 14.73 -4.02
N THR A 32 -7.56 15.22 -4.32
CA THR A 32 -7.72 16.57 -4.88
C THR A 32 -7.23 17.67 -3.91
N GLY A 33 -7.34 17.45 -2.59
CA GLY A 33 -6.72 18.31 -1.60
C GLY A 33 -5.20 18.33 -1.71
N LEU A 34 -4.56 17.15 -1.82
CA LEU A 34 -3.11 17.02 -2.00
C LEU A 34 -2.63 17.64 -3.31
N GLU A 35 -3.34 17.43 -4.42
CA GLU A 35 -3.01 18.02 -5.73
C GLU A 35 -3.02 19.56 -5.71
N LYS A 36 -3.80 20.17 -4.80
CA LYS A 36 -3.89 21.63 -4.65
C LYS A 36 -2.81 22.22 -3.74
N ASP A 37 -2.09 21.40 -2.98
CA ASP A 37 -1.01 21.88 -2.13
C ASP A 37 0.13 22.44 -3.00
N ALA A 38 0.64 23.61 -2.62
CA ALA A 38 1.69 24.30 -3.38
C ALA A 38 2.96 23.45 -3.54
N GLN A 39 3.25 22.56 -2.59
CA GLN A 39 4.40 21.65 -2.64
C GLN A 39 4.30 20.64 -3.79
N PHE A 40 3.08 20.37 -4.27
CA PHE A 40 2.83 19.38 -5.31
C PHE A 40 2.45 19.98 -6.66
N LYS A 41 2.63 21.29 -6.85
CA LYS A 41 2.30 22.02 -8.09
C LYS A 41 2.82 21.38 -9.38
N HIS A 42 3.97 20.71 -9.31
CA HIS A 42 4.61 20.03 -10.46
C HIS A 42 4.76 18.52 -10.26
N ALA A 43 4.21 17.99 -9.16
CA ALA A 43 4.25 16.56 -8.89
C ALA A 43 3.19 15.84 -9.72
N ILE A 44 3.47 14.58 -10.02
CA ILE A 44 2.48 13.64 -10.52
C ILE A 44 2.19 12.60 -9.44
N PHE A 45 0.90 12.36 -9.22
CA PHE A 45 0.43 11.36 -8.27
C PHE A 45 -0.25 10.22 -8.99
N SER A 46 -0.02 9.01 -8.50
CA SER A 46 -0.79 7.82 -8.83
C SER A 46 -1.23 7.16 -7.52
N MET A 47 -2.48 6.72 -7.47
CA MET A 47 -3.04 5.99 -6.35
C MET A 47 -4.03 4.97 -6.86
N TYR A 48 -3.82 3.72 -6.46
CA TYR A 48 -4.68 2.59 -6.81
C TYR A 48 -5.05 1.84 -5.55
N VAL A 49 -6.35 1.67 -5.30
CA VAL A 49 -6.88 1.03 -4.10
C VAL A 49 -7.82 -0.08 -4.53
N VAL A 50 -7.58 -1.27 -4.04
CA VAL A 50 -8.34 -2.49 -4.37
C VAL A 50 -8.75 -3.21 -3.09
N ASP A 51 -9.95 -3.76 -3.08
CA ASP A 51 -10.39 -4.70 -2.05
C ASP A 51 -9.68 -6.04 -2.28
N THR A 52 -8.86 -6.48 -1.32
CA THR A 52 -8.04 -7.69 -1.47
C THR A 52 -8.83 -9.00 -1.44
N LYS A 53 -10.08 -9.00 -0.94
CA LYS A 53 -10.93 -10.20 -0.88
C LYS A 53 -11.70 -10.41 -2.17
N THR A 54 -12.17 -9.32 -2.78
CA THR A 54 -13.04 -9.35 -3.97
C THR A 54 -12.33 -8.97 -5.25
N GLY A 55 -11.15 -8.34 -5.17
CA GLY A 55 -10.44 -7.78 -6.32
C GLY A 55 -11.10 -6.53 -6.90
N LYS A 56 -12.15 -6.00 -6.26
CA LYS A 56 -12.86 -4.81 -6.74
C LYS A 56 -11.99 -3.56 -6.56
N VAL A 57 -11.80 -2.82 -7.63
CA VAL A 57 -11.17 -1.49 -7.58
C VAL A 57 -12.08 -0.53 -6.82
N ILE A 58 -11.55 0.07 -5.76
CA ILE A 58 -12.23 1.05 -4.91
C ILE A 58 -11.92 2.46 -5.41
N PHE A 59 -10.68 2.70 -5.82
CA PHE A 59 -10.21 4.00 -6.31
C PHE A 59 -9.05 3.80 -7.28
N ASP A 60 -9.07 4.55 -8.39
CA ASP A 60 -8.03 4.54 -9.40
C ASP A 60 -7.76 5.96 -9.88
N LYS A 61 -6.50 6.39 -9.73
CA LYS A 61 -5.96 7.62 -10.27
C LYS A 61 -4.60 7.31 -10.90
N ASN A 62 -4.48 7.51 -12.20
CA ASN A 62 -3.22 7.41 -12.95
C ASN A 62 -2.49 6.06 -12.77
N SER A 63 -3.21 4.95 -12.60
CA SER A 63 -2.60 3.62 -12.42
C SER A 63 -1.72 3.17 -13.59
N GLU A 64 -2.03 3.61 -14.80
CA GLU A 64 -1.28 3.28 -16.03
C GLU A 64 -0.10 4.21 -16.29
N VAL A 65 0.15 5.20 -15.42
CA VAL A 65 1.27 6.13 -15.59
C VAL A 65 2.53 5.59 -14.90
N GLY A 66 3.60 5.43 -15.68
CA GLY A 66 4.90 5.01 -15.14
C GLY A 66 5.52 6.07 -14.23
N LEU A 67 5.67 5.74 -12.94
CA LEU A 67 6.34 6.58 -11.94
C LEU A 67 7.62 5.91 -11.43
N ALA A 68 8.58 6.70 -10.97
CA ALA A 68 9.77 6.16 -10.29
C ALA A 68 9.38 5.61 -8.91
N PRO A 69 9.50 4.29 -8.66
CA PRO A 69 8.98 3.66 -7.44
C PRO A 69 9.89 3.86 -6.21
N ALA A 70 11.11 4.38 -6.39
CA ALA A 70 12.13 4.45 -5.34
C ALA A 70 12.25 3.12 -4.57
N SER A 71 12.20 3.14 -3.24
CA SER A 71 12.30 1.92 -2.43
C SER A 71 11.09 0.98 -2.54
N CYS A 72 9.94 1.42 -3.07
CA CYS A 72 8.80 0.52 -3.32
C CYS A 72 9.14 -0.59 -4.33
N GLN A 73 10.17 -0.39 -5.16
CA GLN A 73 10.73 -1.43 -6.04
C GLN A 73 11.12 -2.71 -5.27
N LYS A 74 11.50 -2.58 -3.98
CA LYS A 74 11.86 -3.71 -3.13
C LYS A 74 10.72 -4.71 -2.95
N VAL A 75 9.46 -4.30 -3.10
CA VAL A 75 8.31 -5.24 -3.05
C VAL A 75 8.44 -6.27 -4.16
N ILE A 76 8.66 -5.83 -5.40
CA ILE A 76 8.83 -6.71 -6.56
C ILE A 76 10.09 -7.55 -6.39
N THR A 77 11.23 -6.93 -6.05
CA THR A 77 12.48 -7.69 -5.86
C THR A 77 12.38 -8.73 -4.74
N SER A 78 11.71 -8.41 -3.63
CA SER A 78 11.52 -9.36 -2.52
C SER A 78 10.60 -10.50 -2.89
N ALA A 79 9.48 -10.21 -3.58
CA ALA A 79 8.57 -11.24 -4.07
C ALA A 79 9.27 -12.18 -5.05
N SER A 80 10.03 -11.63 -6.02
CA SER A 80 10.81 -12.41 -6.96
C SER A 80 11.90 -13.24 -6.27
N ALA A 81 12.62 -12.67 -5.29
CA ALA A 81 13.63 -13.40 -4.54
C ALA A 81 13.01 -14.54 -3.72
N PHE A 82 11.85 -14.31 -3.11
CA PHE A 82 11.12 -15.34 -2.37
C PHE A 82 10.68 -16.49 -3.28
N GLU A 83 10.15 -16.18 -4.46
CA GLU A 83 9.73 -17.18 -5.45
C GLU A 83 10.92 -17.98 -6.00
N LEU A 84 12.02 -17.31 -6.35
CA LEU A 84 13.18 -17.94 -6.99
C LEU A 84 14.07 -18.70 -6.01
N LEU A 85 14.31 -18.16 -4.82
CA LEU A 85 15.24 -18.74 -3.84
C LEU A 85 14.51 -19.66 -2.84
N GLY A 86 13.23 -19.40 -2.59
CA GLY A 86 12.44 -20.08 -1.58
C GLY A 86 12.66 -19.52 -0.17
N LYS A 87 11.70 -19.81 0.71
CA LYS A 87 11.69 -19.32 2.11
C LYS A 87 12.88 -19.77 2.96
N ASP A 88 13.52 -20.88 2.59
CA ASP A 88 14.60 -21.52 3.37
C ASP A 88 16.00 -21.20 2.82
N TYR A 89 16.10 -20.31 1.83
CA TYR A 89 17.39 -19.94 1.25
C TYR A 89 18.33 -19.32 2.28
N LYS A 90 19.59 -19.76 2.27
CA LYS A 90 20.66 -19.22 3.12
C LYS A 90 21.86 -18.87 2.25
N TYR A 91 22.35 -17.65 2.40
CA TYR A 91 23.61 -17.23 1.78
C TYR A 91 24.76 -18.07 2.34
N LYS A 92 25.67 -18.50 1.46
CA LYS A 92 26.88 -19.24 1.81
C LYS A 92 28.09 -18.35 1.60
N THR A 93 28.99 -18.35 2.58
CA THR A 93 30.31 -17.73 2.47
C THR A 93 31.33 -18.82 2.65
N GLU A 94 32.20 -19.01 1.66
CA GLU A 94 33.20 -20.08 1.65
C GLU A 94 34.60 -19.46 1.69
N VAL A 95 35.52 -20.09 2.43
CA VAL A 95 36.94 -19.71 2.48
C VAL A 95 37.73 -20.81 1.78
N GLY A 96 38.45 -20.45 0.72
CA GLY A 96 39.29 -21.37 -0.05
C GLY A 96 40.78 -21.04 0.08
N TYR A 97 41.63 -22.06 -0.06
CA TYR A 97 43.09 -21.94 -0.11
C TYR A 97 43.65 -22.87 -1.19
N ASP A 98 44.57 -22.39 -2.01
CA ASP A 98 45.23 -23.14 -3.08
C ASP A 98 46.64 -23.56 -2.69
N GLY A 99 46.74 -24.35 -1.62
CA GLY A 99 47.99 -24.93 -1.16
C GLY A 99 47.75 -26.15 -0.28
N LYS A 100 48.79 -26.96 -0.08
CA LYS A 100 48.70 -28.14 0.79
C LYS A 100 48.67 -27.69 2.25
N ALA A 101 47.71 -28.19 3.02
CA ALA A 101 47.69 -27.95 4.46
C ALA A 101 48.94 -28.57 5.10
N GLU A 102 49.85 -27.74 5.62
CA GLU A 102 50.94 -28.22 6.46
C GLU A 102 50.36 -28.65 7.82
N GLN A 103 50.38 -29.96 8.11
CA GLN A 103 50.18 -30.43 9.48
C GLN A 103 51.42 -30.06 10.31
N LYS A 104 51.32 -29.00 11.10
CA LYS A 104 52.31 -28.72 12.13
C LYS A 104 52.08 -29.67 13.31
N THR A 105 52.97 -30.65 13.47
CA THR A 105 53.04 -31.51 14.65
C THR A 105 53.33 -30.64 15.87
N LYS A 106 52.52 -30.78 16.92
CA LYS A 106 52.66 -30.07 18.21
C LYS A 106 54.02 -30.39 18.86
N TRP A 107 54.67 -29.36 19.41
CA TRP A 107 55.79 -29.49 20.35
C TRP A 107 55.35 -30.15 21.66
#